data_AF-R8W621-F1
#
_entry.id   AF-R8W621-F1
#
_cell.length_a   1.000
_cell.length_b   1.000
_cell.length_c   1.000
_cell.angle_alpha   90.00
_cell.angle_beta   90.00
_cell.angle_gamma   90.00
#
_symmetry.space_group_name_H-M   'P 1'
#
loop_
_entity.id
_entity.type
_entity.pdbx_description
1 polymer ?
#
loop_
_entity_poly.entity_id
_entity_poly.type
_entity_poly.pdbx_seq_one_letter_code
_entity_poly.pdbx_strand_id
1 'polypeptide(L)'
;MKNTNENTHKKAWYKKWWVWVVIVIIAAAIASSGDSNSDSSVTEPQSTASSESSAASQPAVTEETALAISAKDLLDAYDNNEVNADNQYKDKLLSVTGVISDIGVVLDQTYICINGGGDFEILSVQCYFADETEISEKVAALSKGQTVTITGTCSGQSLNVELKDCIIG
;
A
#
# COMPACT_ATOMS: atom_id res chain seq x y z
N MET A 1 -41.14 -28.04 10.78
CA MET A 1 -39.80 -28.66 10.77
C MET A 1 -39.68 -29.63 9.60
N LYS A 2 -38.76 -29.36 8.66
CA LYS A 2 -38.03 -30.36 7.86
C LYS A 2 -36.89 -29.63 7.14
N ASN A 3 -35.69 -29.82 7.66
CA ASN A 3 -34.41 -29.48 7.03
C ASN A 3 -34.09 -30.58 6.01
N THR A 4 -33.65 -30.21 4.81
CA THR A 4 -32.68 -31.01 4.04
C THR A 4 -31.88 -30.08 3.14
N ASN A 5 -30.57 -30.09 3.38
CA ASN A 5 -29.53 -29.46 2.57
C ASN A 5 -29.24 -30.34 1.34
N GLU A 6 -29.06 -29.75 0.16
CA GLU A 6 -28.50 -30.47 -0.98
C GLU A 6 -27.39 -29.66 -1.67
N ASN A 7 -26.16 -30.01 -1.27
CA ASN A 7 -24.96 -30.22 -2.06
C ASN A 7 -24.79 -29.44 -3.37
N THR A 8 -23.97 -28.38 -3.34
CA THR A 8 -23.31 -27.86 -4.54
C THR A 8 -21.93 -28.50 -4.70
N HIS A 9 -21.76 -29.17 -5.83
CA HIS A 9 -20.58 -29.95 -6.21
C HIS A 9 -19.35 -29.03 -6.39
N LYS A 10 -18.46 -28.98 -5.40
CA LYS A 10 -17.17 -28.27 -5.52
C LYS A 10 -16.33 -28.92 -6.63
N LYS A 11 -16.12 -28.19 -7.73
CA LYS A 11 -15.22 -28.65 -8.80
C LYS A 11 -13.82 -28.84 -8.22
N ALA A 12 -13.33 -30.07 -8.30
CA ALA A 12 -12.01 -30.51 -7.90
C ALA A 12 -10.89 -29.81 -8.71
N TRP A 13 -10.54 -28.60 -8.30
CA TRP A 13 -9.43 -27.78 -8.80
C TRP A 13 -8.08 -28.53 -8.83
N TYR A 14 -7.92 -29.52 -7.94
CA TYR A 14 -6.70 -30.31 -7.73
C TYR A 14 -6.38 -31.32 -8.84
N LYS A 15 -7.23 -31.44 -9.86
CA LYS A 15 -7.03 -32.36 -11.00
C LYS A 15 -6.22 -31.75 -12.14
N LYS A 16 -5.86 -30.47 -12.05
CA LYS A 16 -5.05 -29.81 -13.07
C LYS A 16 -3.57 -30.10 -12.82
N TRP A 17 -2.86 -30.58 -13.86
CA TRP A 17 -1.45 -31.01 -13.85
C TRP A 17 -0.51 -30.04 -13.11
N TRP A 18 -0.65 -28.73 -13.32
CA TRP A 18 0.15 -27.68 -12.66
C TRP A 18 0.17 -27.71 -11.10
N VAL A 19 -0.83 -28.31 -10.44
CA VAL A 19 -0.88 -28.41 -8.96
C VAL A 19 0.19 -29.39 -8.43
N TRP A 20 0.57 -30.42 -9.21
CA TRP A 20 1.65 -31.33 -8.83
C TRP A 20 3.04 -30.70 -9.03
N VAL A 21 3.17 -29.75 -9.98
CA VAL A 21 4.45 -29.04 -10.21
C VAL A 21 4.82 -28.19 -8.99
N VAL A 22 3.83 -27.57 -8.33
CA VAL A 22 4.06 -26.74 -7.13
C VAL A 22 4.42 -27.58 -5.90
N ILE A 23 3.83 -28.78 -5.73
CA ILE A 23 4.15 -29.67 -4.60
C ILE A 23 5.57 -30.24 -4.70
N VAL A 24 6.06 -30.55 -5.90
CA VAL A 24 7.44 -31.05 -6.10
C VAL A 24 8.50 -29.98 -5.80
N ILE A 25 8.20 -28.70 -6.04
CA ILE A 25 9.13 -27.59 -5.75
C ILE A 25 9.29 -27.37 -4.23
N ILE A 26 8.23 -27.58 -3.44
CA ILE A 26 8.28 -27.37 -1.98
C ILE A 26 8.97 -28.54 -1.26
N ALA A 27 8.91 -29.77 -1.80
CA ALA A 27 9.59 -30.93 -1.21
C ALA A 27 11.11 -30.99 -1.47
N ALA A 28 11.65 -30.16 -2.38
CA ALA A 28 13.08 -30.17 -2.73
C ALA A 28 13.96 -29.27 -1.84
N ALA A 29 13.39 -28.53 -0.88
CA ALA A 29 14.14 -27.60 -0.02
C ALA A 29 14.52 -28.16 1.37
N ILE A 30 14.24 -29.44 1.66
CA ILE A 30 14.61 -30.08 2.94
C ILE A 30 15.41 -31.36 2.69
N ALA A 31 16.56 -31.26 2.02
CA ALA A 31 17.54 -32.35 1.97
C ALA A 31 18.95 -31.85 1.60
N SER A 32 19.67 -31.31 2.59
CA SER A 32 21.15 -31.20 2.62
C SER A 32 21.59 -30.75 4.03
N SER A 33 22.01 -31.64 4.95
CA SER A 33 23.42 -32.00 5.28
C SER A 33 24.30 -30.80 5.64
N GLY A 34 25.04 -30.64 6.75
CA GLY A 34 25.54 -31.46 7.88
C GLY A 34 26.89 -30.85 8.34
N ASP A 35 27.29 -31.04 9.62
CA ASP A 35 28.67 -30.88 10.20
C ASP A 35 29.23 -29.43 10.39
N SER A 36 29.99 -28.98 11.41
CA SER A 36 30.54 -29.50 12.69
C SER A 36 31.16 -28.33 13.53
N ASN A 37 31.37 -28.57 14.84
CA ASN A 37 31.91 -27.70 15.89
C ASN A 37 33.33 -27.14 15.69
N SER A 38 33.65 -26.01 16.33
CA SER A 38 34.92 -25.76 17.05
C SER A 38 34.83 -24.60 18.07
N ASP A 39 35.50 -24.83 19.20
CA ASP A 39 35.51 -24.13 20.50
C ASP A 39 36.58 -23.00 20.56
N SER A 40 36.42 -22.06 21.51
CA SER A 40 37.47 -21.46 22.38
C SER A 40 37.51 -19.92 22.56
N SER A 41 37.01 -19.49 23.73
CA SER A 41 37.76 -18.84 24.84
C SER A 41 38.54 -17.51 24.69
N VAL A 42 37.97 -16.45 25.27
CA VAL A 42 38.48 -15.40 26.22
C VAL A 42 39.72 -14.51 25.88
N THR A 43 39.56 -13.17 25.98
CA THR A 43 40.27 -12.21 26.90
C THR A 43 40.47 -10.78 26.31
N GLU A 44 39.93 -9.76 27.00
CA GLU A 44 40.20 -8.28 26.93
C GLU A 44 41.67 -7.90 27.28
N PRO A 45 42.24 -6.67 27.07
CA PRO A 45 41.62 -5.35 27.36
C PRO A 45 42.07 -4.09 26.54
N GLN A 46 41.34 -2.98 26.78
CA GLN A 46 41.70 -1.53 26.75
C GLN A 46 42.48 -0.91 25.56
N SER A 47 41.91 0.14 24.94
CA SER A 47 42.19 1.54 25.34
C SER A 47 41.45 2.60 24.49
N THR A 48 40.69 3.45 25.19
CA THR A 48 40.63 4.94 25.16
C THR A 48 40.67 5.72 23.83
N ALA A 49 39.56 6.40 23.51
CA ALA A 49 39.54 7.86 23.27
C ALA A 49 38.10 8.40 23.25
N SER A 50 37.82 9.34 24.16
CA SER A 50 36.60 10.14 24.24
C SER A 50 36.31 10.94 22.98
N SER A 51 35.02 11.13 22.72
CA SER A 51 34.48 12.44 22.37
C SER A 51 33.05 12.50 22.89
N GLU A 52 32.89 13.13 24.05
CA GLU A 52 31.62 13.71 24.45
C GLU A 52 31.30 14.87 23.50
N SER A 53 30.11 14.86 22.90
CA SER A 53 29.39 16.10 22.66
C SER A 53 27.91 15.87 22.94
N SER A 54 27.54 16.48 24.05
CA SER A 54 26.23 16.61 24.67
C SER A 54 25.10 17.05 23.74
N ALA A 55 23.92 16.46 24.00
CA ALA A 55 22.59 17.07 24.01
C ALA A 55 22.00 17.68 22.73
N ALA A 56 20.94 17.02 22.23
CA ALA A 56 19.59 17.59 22.28
C ALA A 56 18.54 16.48 22.07
N SER A 57 17.99 15.97 23.19
CA SER A 57 16.74 15.23 23.18
C SER A 57 15.61 16.20 22.86
N GLN A 58 15.27 16.31 21.59
CA GLN A 58 14.02 16.95 21.15
C GLN A 58 12.89 15.93 21.33
N PRO A 59 11.71 16.32 21.86
CA PRO A 59 10.59 15.40 21.97
C PRO A 59 10.25 14.86 20.58
N ALA A 60 10.28 13.53 20.44
CA ALA A 60 9.74 12.86 19.28
C ALA A 60 8.22 13.12 19.27
N VAL A 61 7.83 14.17 18.57
CA VAL A 61 6.48 14.28 18.04
C VAL A 61 6.40 13.18 17.01
N THR A 62 5.64 12.14 17.29
CA THR A 62 5.31 11.10 16.32
C THR A 62 4.49 11.78 15.22
N GLU A 63 5.15 12.39 14.25
CA GLU A 63 4.53 12.76 12.99
C GLU A 63 4.14 11.45 12.32
N GLU A 64 2.84 11.28 12.06
CA GLU A 64 2.33 10.14 11.34
C GLU A 64 2.85 10.23 9.90
N THR A 65 3.94 9.53 9.62
CA THR A 65 4.57 9.56 8.29
C THR A 65 3.64 8.88 7.29
N ALA A 66 3.16 9.64 6.30
CA ALA A 66 2.30 9.11 5.25
C ALA A 66 2.96 7.92 4.53
N LEU A 67 2.19 6.86 4.27
CA LEU A 67 2.66 5.69 3.54
C LEU A 67 2.71 6.01 2.04
N ALA A 68 3.91 6.08 1.48
CA ALA A 68 4.10 6.31 0.05
C ALA A 68 3.70 5.08 -0.79
N ILE A 69 2.89 5.28 -1.82
CA ILE A 69 2.45 4.22 -2.75
C ILE A 69 2.13 4.82 -4.13
N SER A 70 2.27 4.05 -5.22
CA SER A 70 1.81 4.51 -6.53
C SER A 70 0.28 4.30 -6.67
N ALA A 71 -0.38 5.14 -7.47
CA ALA A 71 -1.80 4.93 -7.78
C ALA A 71 -2.03 3.56 -8.42
N LYS A 72 -1.11 3.10 -9.28
CA LYS A 72 -1.14 1.76 -9.87
C LYS A 72 -1.13 0.65 -8.81
N ASP A 73 -0.16 0.69 -7.88
CA ASP A 73 -0.03 -0.37 -6.88
C ASP A 73 -1.20 -0.37 -5.90
N LEU A 74 -1.72 0.81 -5.55
CA LEU A 74 -2.91 0.94 -4.70
C LEU A 74 -4.13 0.32 -5.39
N LEU A 75 -4.35 0.66 -6.67
CA LEU A 75 -5.46 0.13 -7.46
C LEU A 75 -5.34 -1.38 -7.67
N ASP A 76 -4.15 -1.88 -8.01
CA ASP A 76 -3.87 -3.31 -8.16
C ASP A 76 -4.11 -4.06 -6.83
N ALA A 77 -3.75 -3.47 -5.69
CA ALA A 77 -3.99 -4.10 -4.39
C ALA A 77 -5.50 -4.28 -4.10
N TYR A 78 -6.29 -3.25 -4.41
CA TYR A 78 -7.74 -3.30 -4.26
C TYR A 78 -8.41 -4.26 -5.26
N ASP A 79 -7.99 -4.27 -6.53
CA ASP A 79 -8.50 -5.19 -7.55
C ASP A 79 -8.19 -6.66 -7.21
N ASN A 80 -6.99 -6.93 -6.71
CA ASN A 80 -6.57 -8.29 -6.36
C ASN A 80 -7.29 -8.82 -5.10
N ASN A 81 -7.41 -8.00 -4.07
CA ASN A 81 -8.02 -8.39 -2.80
C ASN A 81 -8.38 -7.16 -1.94
N GLU A 82 -9.59 -6.63 -2.14
CA GLU A 82 -10.16 -5.50 -1.38
C GLU A 82 -10.05 -5.68 0.14
N VAL A 83 -10.37 -6.87 0.69
CA VAL A 83 -10.34 -7.11 2.14
C VAL A 83 -8.93 -6.95 2.69
N ASN A 84 -7.92 -7.46 1.98
CA ASN A 84 -6.53 -7.29 2.37
C ASN A 84 -6.03 -5.85 2.14
N ALA A 85 -6.47 -5.20 1.07
CA ALA A 85 -6.15 -3.79 0.81
C ALA A 85 -6.70 -2.89 1.93
N ASP A 86 -7.94 -3.09 2.35
CA ASP A 86 -8.53 -2.36 3.48
C ASP A 86 -7.73 -2.55 4.77
N ASN A 87 -7.34 -3.80 5.10
CA ASN A 87 -6.47 -4.04 6.26
C ASN A 87 -5.11 -3.32 6.16
N GLN A 88 -4.61 -3.09 4.94
CA GLN A 88 -3.31 -2.47 4.70
C GLN A 88 -3.36 -0.95 4.59
N TYR A 89 -4.44 -0.37 4.08
CA TYR A 89 -4.44 1.03 3.62
C TYR A 89 -5.59 1.86 4.19
N LYS A 90 -6.75 1.27 4.47
CA LYS A 90 -7.89 2.02 4.97
C LYS A 90 -7.60 2.64 6.33
N ASP A 91 -8.14 3.84 6.54
CA ASP A 91 -7.94 4.69 7.71
C ASP A 91 -6.48 5.10 7.93
N LYS A 92 -5.60 4.92 6.94
CA LYS A 92 -4.20 5.38 6.98
C LYS A 92 -3.99 6.58 6.08
N LEU A 93 -3.05 7.43 6.49
CA LEU A 93 -2.54 8.51 5.67
C LEU A 93 -1.63 7.93 4.58
N LEU A 94 -2.02 8.09 3.31
CA LEU A 94 -1.25 7.66 2.14
C LEU A 94 -0.69 8.88 1.41
N SER A 95 0.50 8.74 0.83
CA SER A 95 1.04 9.68 -0.16
C SER A 95 1.08 8.97 -1.52
N VAL A 96 0.12 9.29 -2.38
CA VAL A 96 -0.15 8.55 -3.61
C VAL A 96 0.33 9.32 -4.83
N THR A 97 1.24 8.73 -5.60
CA THR A 97 1.73 9.31 -6.86
C THR A 97 1.05 8.65 -8.06
N GLY A 98 0.49 9.44 -8.97
CA GLY A 98 -0.18 8.94 -10.17
C GLY A 98 -0.33 9.98 -11.26
N VAL A 99 -0.98 9.62 -12.36
CA VAL A 99 -1.29 10.51 -13.48
C VAL A 99 -2.74 10.98 -13.38
N ILE A 100 -2.97 12.28 -13.55
CA ILE A 100 -4.31 12.87 -13.47
C ILE A 100 -5.14 12.42 -14.68
N SER A 101 -6.23 11.69 -14.42
CA SER A 101 -7.21 11.29 -15.43
C SER A 101 -8.45 12.19 -15.45
N ASP A 102 -8.82 12.74 -14.29
CA ASP A 102 -9.95 13.66 -14.17
C ASP A 102 -9.76 14.70 -13.06
N ILE A 103 -10.39 15.86 -13.24
CA ILE A 103 -10.47 16.94 -12.24
C ILE A 103 -11.89 17.49 -12.33
N GLY A 104 -12.60 17.58 -11.20
CA GLY A 104 -13.98 18.03 -11.23
C GLY A 104 -14.56 18.34 -9.86
N VAL A 105 -15.87 18.62 -9.86
CA VAL A 105 -16.67 18.88 -8.67
C VAL A 105 -17.91 17.98 -8.71
N VAL A 106 -18.20 17.30 -7.60
CA VAL A 106 -19.41 16.48 -7.44
C VAL A 106 -20.00 16.75 -6.07
N LEU A 107 -21.30 17.08 -6.02
CA LEU A 107 -22.00 17.44 -4.78
C LEU A 107 -21.21 18.48 -3.94
N ASP A 108 -20.76 19.54 -4.60
CA ASP A 108 -19.95 20.62 -4.03
C ASP A 108 -18.58 20.21 -3.45
N GLN A 109 -18.11 18.98 -3.71
CA GLN A 109 -16.77 18.52 -3.34
C GLN A 109 -15.85 18.47 -4.56
N THR A 110 -14.71 19.14 -4.46
CA THR A 110 -13.66 19.12 -5.48
C THR A 110 -12.87 17.82 -5.38
N TYR A 111 -12.60 17.19 -6.53
CA TYR A 111 -11.82 15.97 -6.59
C TYR A 111 -10.83 15.95 -7.75
N ILE A 112 -9.79 15.13 -7.59
CA ILE A 112 -8.89 14.70 -8.65
C ILE A 112 -8.93 13.17 -8.72
N CYS A 113 -9.09 12.62 -9.90
CA CYS A 113 -8.86 11.19 -10.15
C CYS A 113 -7.45 11.00 -10.69
N ILE A 114 -6.68 10.12 -10.05
CA ILE A 114 -5.34 9.70 -10.50
C ILE A 114 -5.30 8.20 -10.76
N ASN A 115 -4.48 7.78 -11.72
CA ASN A 115 -4.32 6.40 -12.11
C ASN A 115 -2.85 6.05 -12.44
N GLY A 116 -2.60 4.87 -13.02
CA GLY A 116 -1.26 4.38 -13.36
C GLY A 116 -0.68 4.98 -14.65
N GLY A 117 -1.47 5.76 -15.39
CA GLY A 117 -1.10 6.34 -16.69
C GLY A 117 -1.29 5.39 -17.87
N GLY A 118 -1.97 4.25 -17.66
CA GLY A 118 -2.31 3.32 -18.73
C GLY A 118 -3.49 3.80 -19.59
N ASP A 119 -3.49 3.41 -20.86
CA ASP A 119 -4.65 3.62 -21.73
C ASP A 119 -5.83 2.75 -21.25
N PHE A 120 -7.03 3.33 -21.20
CA PHE A 120 -8.28 2.65 -20.82
C PHE A 120 -8.39 2.15 -19.37
N GLU A 121 -7.70 2.78 -18.42
CA GLU A 121 -7.90 2.50 -16.99
C GLU A 121 -9.30 2.91 -16.54
N ILE A 122 -10.11 1.92 -16.15
CA ILE A 122 -11.50 2.11 -15.71
C ILE A 122 -11.57 2.57 -14.25
N LEU A 123 -10.69 2.02 -13.41
CA LEU A 123 -10.61 2.37 -11.99
C LEU A 123 -9.58 3.47 -11.78
N SER A 124 -9.85 4.32 -10.78
CA SER A 124 -8.94 5.40 -10.39
C SER A 124 -8.91 5.54 -8.88
N VAL A 125 -7.89 6.24 -8.40
CA VAL A 125 -7.84 6.76 -7.03
C VAL A 125 -8.51 8.13 -7.06
N GLN A 126 -9.63 8.28 -6.37
CA GLN A 126 -10.39 9.51 -6.30
C GLN A 126 -10.06 10.26 -5.02
N CYS A 127 -9.38 11.39 -5.17
CA CYS A 127 -8.87 12.20 -4.09
C CYS A 127 -9.79 13.42 -3.88
N TYR A 128 -10.44 13.50 -2.72
CA TYR A 128 -11.33 14.60 -2.35
C TYR A 128 -10.60 15.67 -1.53
N PHE A 129 -10.79 16.94 -1.92
CA PHE A 129 -10.17 18.10 -1.30
C PHE A 129 -11.22 18.87 -0.51
N ALA A 130 -10.92 19.14 0.77
CA ALA A 130 -11.80 19.90 1.67
C ALA A 130 -11.31 21.34 1.92
N ASP A 131 -10.00 21.60 1.78
CA ASP A 131 -9.41 22.91 2.03
C ASP A 131 -9.53 23.82 0.79
N GLU A 132 -10.25 24.94 0.94
CA GLU A 132 -10.49 25.89 -0.16
C GLU A 132 -9.21 26.60 -0.64
N THR A 133 -8.22 26.77 0.24
CA THR A 133 -6.92 27.37 -0.10
C THR A 133 -6.12 26.42 -0.98
N GLU A 134 -6.04 25.15 -0.59
CA GLU A 134 -5.41 24.08 -1.36
C GLU A 134 -6.06 23.94 -2.75
N ILE A 135 -7.39 24.05 -2.80
CA ILE A 135 -8.14 24.01 -4.06
C ILE A 135 -7.78 25.20 -4.96
N SER A 136 -7.87 26.42 -4.43
CA SER A 136 -7.69 27.65 -5.21
C SER A 136 -6.25 27.93 -5.61
N GLU A 137 -5.27 27.51 -4.81
CA GLU A 137 -3.85 27.78 -5.06
C GLU A 137 -3.15 26.64 -5.83
N LYS A 138 -3.48 25.38 -5.54
CA LYS A 138 -2.76 24.24 -6.11
C LYS A 138 -3.60 23.42 -7.08
N VAL A 139 -4.79 22.95 -6.67
CA VAL A 139 -5.63 22.11 -7.54
C VAL A 139 -5.99 22.84 -8.84
N ALA A 140 -6.32 24.13 -8.74
CA ALA A 140 -6.68 24.98 -9.89
C ALA A 140 -5.56 25.13 -10.94
N ALA A 141 -4.29 24.87 -10.58
CA ALA A 141 -3.16 24.95 -11.50
C ALA A 141 -2.84 23.63 -12.23
N LEU A 142 -3.48 22.52 -11.81
CA LEU A 142 -3.23 21.19 -12.36
C LEU A 142 -4.04 20.95 -13.63
N SER A 143 -3.61 19.95 -14.42
CA SER A 143 -4.28 19.55 -15.65
C SER A 143 -4.18 18.05 -15.87
N LYS A 144 -5.15 17.49 -16.60
CA LYS A 144 -5.13 16.08 -17.01
C LYS A 144 -3.83 15.71 -17.72
N GLY A 145 -3.33 14.50 -17.46
CA GLY A 145 -2.07 13.99 -17.99
C GLY A 145 -0.83 14.38 -17.19
N GLN A 146 -0.94 15.29 -16.20
CA GLN A 146 0.17 15.58 -15.30
C GLN A 146 0.37 14.47 -14.28
N THR A 147 1.62 14.17 -13.94
CA THR A 147 1.94 13.37 -12.76
C THR A 147 1.85 14.24 -11.51
N VAL A 148 1.20 13.75 -10.47
CA VAL A 148 1.02 14.45 -9.20
C VAL A 148 1.16 13.48 -8.03
N THR A 149 1.61 13.99 -6.88
CA THR A 149 1.58 13.28 -5.60
C THR A 149 0.53 13.92 -4.71
N ILE A 150 -0.42 13.12 -4.23
CA ILE A 150 -1.53 13.57 -3.39
C ILE A 150 -1.48 12.80 -2.08
N THR A 151 -1.44 13.51 -0.97
CA THR A 151 -1.49 12.92 0.36
C THR A 151 -2.91 13.03 0.91
N GLY A 152 -3.45 11.95 1.48
CA GLY A 152 -4.80 11.92 2.03
C GLY A 152 -5.10 10.63 2.78
N THR A 153 -6.20 10.62 3.53
CA THR A 153 -6.63 9.45 4.31
C THR A 153 -7.43 8.50 3.43
N CYS A 154 -6.99 7.25 3.28
CA CYS A 154 -7.70 6.28 2.46
C CYS A 154 -8.99 5.80 3.17
N SER A 155 -10.13 5.92 2.49
CA SER A 155 -11.43 5.48 3.02
C SER A 155 -11.93 4.13 2.50
N GLY A 156 -11.10 3.43 1.70
CA GLY A 156 -11.46 2.15 1.08
C GLY A 156 -11.90 2.29 -0.38
N GLN A 157 -12.37 1.18 -0.94
CA GLN A 157 -12.94 1.13 -2.28
C GLN A 157 -14.46 1.13 -2.25
N SER A 158 -15.07 1.88 -3.16
CA SER A 158 -16.49 1.79 -3.51
C SER A 158 -16.58 1.63 -5.03
N LEU A 159 -16.82 2.72 -5.76
CA LEU A 159 -16.64 2.74 -7.22
C LEU A 159 -15.17 2.90 -7.61
N ASN A 160 -14.48 3.79 -6.90
CA ASN A 160 -13.05 4.06 -6.97
C ASN A 160 -12.42 3.76 -5.61
N VAL A 161 -11.09 3.76 -5.55
CA VAL A 161 -10.38 3.86 -4.26
C VAL A 161 -10.42 5.32 -3.83
N GLU A 162 -10.93 5.61 -2.64
CA GLU A 162 -11.18 6.98 -2.20
C GLU A 162 -10.15 7.45 -1.18
N LEU A 163 -9.67 8.69 -1.35
CA LEU A 163 -8.89 9.42 -0.35
C LEU A 163 -9.65 10.68 0.06
N LYS A 164 -9.61 10.99 1.35
CA LYS A 164 -10.23 12.18 1.97
C LYS A 164 -9.17 13.11 2.55
N ASP A 165 -9.58 14.36 2.76
CA ASP A 165 -8.74 15.42 3.32
C ASP A 165 -7.43 15.57 2.53
N CYS A 166 -7.54 15.54 1.20
CA CYS A 166 -6.39 15.49 0.33
C CYS A 166 -5.64 16.82 0.25
N ILE A 167 -4.32 16.72 0.14
CA ILE A 167 -3.39 17.82 -0.12
C ILE A 167 -2.42 17.43 -1.25
N ILE A 168 -2.06 18.39 -2.08
CA ILE A 168 -1.01 18.27 -3.11
C ILE A 168 0.35 18.39 -2.42
N GLY A 169 1.18 17.36 -2.61
CA GLY A 169 2.56 17.28 -2.13
C GLY A 169 3.59 17.91 -3.04
#